data_AF-A0A1G2ZKU0-F1
#
_entry.id   AF-A0A1G2ZKU0-F1
#
_cell.length_a   1.000
_cell.length_b   1.000
_cell.length_c   1.000
_cell.angle_alpha   90.00
_cell.angle_beta   90.00
_cell.angle_gamma   90.00
#
_symmetry.space_group_name_H-M   'P 1'
#
loop_
_entity.id
_entity.type
_entity.pdbx_description
1 polymer ?
#
loop_
_entity_poly.entity_id
_entity_poly.type
_entity_poly.pdbx_seq_one_letter_code
_entity_poly.pdbx_strand_id
1 'polypeptide(L)'
;MADQKRWFKVWTSILSDDDFDPSIPGVLSSVGRFVLLGAYLALHGSNGICDIRKEKLFTMLQVKNIDELHAEISLKNVQFEEGKSDNSKFTVIMKNWRKYQMDSTGYERLKKHRKQKNDNGTREEKIREEKIKIREEKNKPPLSPLSGDGKSDVLLERFNLFWEKYPKKKSKGDALKAWLKLNPSEQLLETIISTIGRAKTSKEWQKDEGQYVPYPASWLNAIGWEDEYIPAQPDVSKNVQRINEVLAEMEELDAKGRSEQDCLEISSAIS
;
A
#
# COMPACT_ATOMS: atom_id res chain seq x y z
N MET A 1 25.33 37.33 5.68
CA MET A 1 24.79 36.02 5.25
C MET A 1 25.98 35.13 4.94
N ALA A 2 26.25 34.10 5.74
CA ALA A 2 27.34 33.18 5.49
C ALA A 2 27.03 32.39 4.20
N ASP A 3 27.91 32.51 3.21
CA ASP A 3 27.79 31.84 1.92
C ASP A 3 27.91 30.33 2.16
N GLN A 4 26.76 29.63 2.22
CA GLN A 4 26.66 28.24 2.64
C GLN A 4 27.30 27.31 1.61
N LYS A 5 28.63 27.12 1.64
CA LYS A 5 29.38 26.09 0.90
C LYS A 5 29.06 25.99 -0.61
N ARG A 6 28.45 27.01 -1.22
CA ARG A 6 27.96 26.99 -2.63
C ARG A 6 29.12 26.88 -3.61
N TRP A 7 30.22 27.58 -3.31
CA TRP A 7 31.46 27.51 -4.07
C TRP A 7 32.06 26.10 -4.09
N PHE A 8 32.14 25.41 -2.95
CA PHE A 8 32.70 24.06 -2.87
C PHE A 8 31.89 23.04 -3.70
N LYS A 9 30.57 23.24 -3.83
CA LYS A 9 29.74 22.41 -4.70
C LYS A 9 30.14 22.54 -6.17
N VAL A 10 30.44 23.76 -6.65
CA VAL A 10 30.94 23.97 -8.02
C VAL A 10 32.21 23.16 -8.24
N TRP A 11 33.17 23.24 -7.32
CA TRP A 11 34.42 22.46 -7.37
C TRP A 11 34.18 20.95 -7.43
N THR A 12 33.34 20.42 -6.53
CA THR A 12 33.04 18.97 -6.53
C THR A 12 32.22 18.52 -7.76
N SER A 13 31.36 19.37 -8.30
CA SER A 13 30.52 19.02 -9.46
C SER A 13 31.33 19.03 -10.76
N ILE A 14 32.36 19.88 -10.86
CA ILE A 14 33.32 19.88 -11.97
C ILE A 14 34.06 18.55 -12.05
N LEU A 15 34.40 17.93 -10.91
CA LEU A 15 35.08 16.63 -10.88
C LEU A 15 34.23 15.46 -11.41
N SER A 16 32.92 15.64 -11.52
CA SER A 16 31.99 14.63 -12.07
C SER A 16 31.50 14.98 -13.48
N ASP A 17 32.09 16.01 -14.10
CA ASP A 17 31.69 16.52 -15.41
C ASP A 17 32.77 16.12 -16.41
N ASP A 18 32.42 15.26 -17.37
CA ASP A 18 33.35 14.66 -18.35
C ASP A 18 34.08 15.73 -19.19
N ASP A 19 33.53 16.95 -19.24
CA ASP A 19 34.13 18.10 -19.93
C ASP A 19 35.41 18.63 -19.24
N PHE A 20 35.72 18.21 -18.01
CA PHE A 20 36.90 18.62 -17.25
C PHE A 20 37.83 17.46 -16.89
N ASP A 21 37.93 16.45 -17.76
CA ASP A 21 38.88 15.36 -17.61
C ASP A 21 40.34 15.89 -17.52
N PRO A 22 41.06 15.63 -16.41
CA PRO A 22 42.45 16.04 -16.24
C PRO A 22 43.42 15.47 -17.29
N SER A 23 43.02 14.42 -18.01
CA SER A 23 43.83 13.80 -19.06
C SER A 23 43.98 14.67 -20.32
N ILE A 24 43.09 15.65 -20.51
CA ILE A 24 43.07 16.52 -21.69
C ILE A 24 44.03 17.71 -21.48
N PRO A 25 44.99 17.94 -22.41
CA PRO A 25 45.90 19.09 -22.33
C PRO A 25 45.14 20.43 -22.28
N GLY A 26 45.53 21.33 -21.37
CA GLY A 26 44.91 22.66 -21.23
C GLY A 26 43.62 22.70 -20.38
N VAL A 27 43.14 21.56 -19.86
CA VAL A 27 41.94 21.53 -19.02
C VAL A 27 42.09 22.29 -17.71
N LEU A 28 43.26 22.26 -17.04
CA LEU A 28 43.44 23.02 -15.80
C LEU A 28 43.24 24.54 -16.01
N SER A 29 43.77 25.07 -17.12
CA SER A 29 43.54 26.48 -17.50
C SER A 29 42.07 26.74 -17.77
N SER A 30 41.38 25.79 -18.42
CA SER A 30 39.94 25.88 -18.67
C SER A 30 39.10 25.84 -17.39
N VAL A 31 39.47 25.01 -16.40
CA VAL A 31 38.83 24.98 -15.07
C VAL A 31 39.00 26.32 -14.37
N GLY A 32 40.22 26.86 -14.33
CA GLY A 32 40.50 28.17 -13.71
C GLY A 32 39.69 29.30 -14.35
N ARG A 33 39.67 29.36 -15.69
CA ARG A 33 38.87 30.32 -16.47
C ARG A 33 37.37 30.16 -16.22
N PHE A 34 36.85 28.92 -16.18
CA PHE A 34 35.44 28.63 -15.88
C PHE A 34 35.04 29.13 -14.49
N VAL A 35 35.85 28.83 -13.47
CA VAL A 35 35.57 29.22 -12.08
C VAL A 35 35.60 30.74 -11.94
N LEU A 36 36.60 31.40 -12.53
CA LEU A 36 36.73 32.86 -12.51
C LEU A 36 35.52 33.54 -13.16
N LEU A 37 35.09 33.02 -14.31
CA LEU A 37 33.91 33.49 -15.01
C LEU A 37 32.63 33.25 -14.19
N GLY A 38 32.48 32.07 -13.61
CA GLY A 38 31.37 31.73 -12.72
C GLY A 38 31.27 32.67 -11.51
N ALA A 39 32.41 33.06 -10.92
CA ALA A 39 32.50 34.03 -9.82
C ALA A 39 32.08 35.42 -10.25
N TYR A 40 32.55 35.85 -11.42
CA TYR A 40 32.16 37.13 -11.98
C TYR A 40 30.64 37.20 -12.23
N LEU A 41 30.08 36.16 -12.85
CA LEU A 41 28.64 36.05 -13.13
C LEU A 41 27.80 36.01 -11.86
N ALA A 42 28.31 35.41 -10.78
CA ALA A 42 27.62 35.37 -9.48
C ALA A 42 27.51 36.76 -8.83
N LEU A 43 28.55 37.58 -8.99
CA LEU A 43 28.65 38.90 -8.37
C LEU A 43 27.95 40.00 -9.18
N HIS A 44 28.05 39.92 -10.50
CA HIS A 44 27.65 41.01 -11.40
C HIS A 44 26.55 40.62 -12.39
N GLY A 45 26.23 39.34 -12.50
CA GLY A 45 25.22 38.83 -13.44
C GLY A 45 23.90 38.52 -12.77
N SER A 46 22.95 38.11 -13.61
CA SER A 46 21.65 37.59 -13.20
C SER A 46 21.41 36.23 -13.86
N ASN A 47 21.16 35.19 -13.05
CA ASN A 47 20.87 33.83 -13.54
C ASN A 47 21.91 33.24 -14.52
N GLY A 48 23.19 33.58 -14.35
CA GLY A 48 24.26 33.09 -15.21
C GLY A 48 24.38 33.83 -16.54
N ILE A 49 23.82 35.04 -16.61
CA ILE A 49 23.96 35.95 -17.75
C ILE A 49 24.59 37.25 -17.24
N CYS A 50 25.61 37.76 -17.92
CA CYS A 50 26.25 39.03 -17.58
C CYS A 50 26.86 39.68 -18.83
N ASP A 51 26.71 41.00 -18.95
CA ASP A 51 27.39 41.80 -19.98
C ASP A 51 28.76 42.26 -19.47
N ILE A 52 29.81 41.93 -20.21
CA ILE A 52 31.20 42.19 -19.84
C ILE A 52 31.88 42.95 -20.98
N ARG A 53 32.59 44.03 -20.66
CA ARG A 53 33.43 44.75 -21.64
C ARG A 53 34.51 43.84 -22.21
N LYS A 54 34.78 43.90 -23.52
CA LYS A 54 35.74 43.01 -24.21
C LYS A 54 37.12 43.02 -23.54
N GLU A 55 37.67 44.19 -23.26
CA GLU A 55 38.96 44.38 -22.60
C GLU A 55 39.04 43.68 -21.24
N LYS A 56 37.97 43.81 -20.43
CA LYS A 56 37.89 43.19 -19.11
C LYS A 56 37.79 41.68 -19.23
N LEU A 57 36.99 41.17 -20.18
CA LEU A 57 36.83 39.74 -20.42
C LEU A 57 38.18 39.10 -20.81
N PHE A 58 38.89 39.70 -21.76
CA PHE A 58 40.18 39.23 -22.24
C PHE A 58 41.27 39.28 -21.16
N THR A 59 41.32 40.38 -20.40
CA THR A 59 42.26 40.49 -19.27
C THR A 59 41.97 39.46 -18.18
N MET A 60 40.68 39.24 -17.87
CA MET A 60 40.25 38.29 -16.85
C MET A 60 40.58 36.85 -17.24
N LEU A 61 40.31 36.46 -18.49
CA LEU A 61 40.53 35.08 -18.96
C LEU A 61 41.95 34.82 -19.46
N GLN A 62 42.79 35.87 -19.53
CA GLN A 62 44.15 35.84 -20.09
C GLN A 62 44.16 35.31 -21.53
N VAL A 63 43.32 35.90 -22.38
CA VAL A 63 43.15 35.51 -23.78
C VAL A 63 43.28 36.75 -24.66
N LYS A 64 43.88 36.63 -25.85
CA LYS A 64 44.10 37.77 -26.75
C LYS A 64 42.89 38.08 -27.63
N ASN A 65 42.17 37.05 -28.06
CA ASN A 65 41.02 37.19 -28.96
C ASN A 65 39.94 36.13 -28.67
N ILE A 66 38.79 36.24 -29.32
CA ILE A 66 37.70 35.29 -29.15
C ILE A 66 37.98 33.94 -29.83
N ASP A 67 38.86 33.89 -30.82
CA ASP A 67 39.20 32.64 -31.51
C ASP A 67 40.01 31.71 -30.60
N GLU A 68 40.97 32.25 -29.84
CA GLU A 68 41.66 31.54 -28.75
C GLU A 68 40.66 31.10 -27.68
N LEU A 69 39.63 31.92 -27.41
CA LEU A 69 38.54 31.58 -26.49
C LEU A 69 37.64 30.45 -27.00
N HIS A 70 37.60 30.17 -28.31
CA HIS A 70 36.83 29.05 -28.86
C HIS A 70 37.71 27.82 -29.13
N ALA A 71 38.99 28.03 -29.45
CA ALA A 71 39.93 26.98 -29.82
C ALA A 71 40.61 26.33 -28.60
N GLU A 72 40.95 27.11 -27.58
CA GLU A 72 41.73 26.65 -26.42
C GLU A 72 40.83 26.24 -25.24
N ILE A 73 39.54 26.56 -25.33
CA ILE A 73 38.65 26.57 -24.18
C ILE A 73 37.44 25.68 -24.45
N SER A 74 37.46 24.48 -23.88
CA SER A 74 36.33 23.57 -23.85
C SER A 74 35.28 24.01 -22.82
N LEU A 75 34.75 25.23 -22.95
CA LEU A 75 33.61 25.68 -22.13
C LEU A 75 32.31 25.37 -22.87
N LYS A 76 32.00 24.09 -23.12
CA LYS A 76 30.76 23.69 -23.82
C LYS A 76 29.48 24.29 -23.22
N ASN A 77 29.52 24.62 -21.93
CA ASN A 77 28.40 25.16 -21.17
C ASN A 77 28.41 26.69 -21.02
N VAL A 78 29.31 27.40 -21.71
CA VAL A 78 29.40 28.86 -21.73
C VAL A 78 29.30 29.35 -23.18
N GLN A 79 28.46 30.35 -23.42
CA GLN A 79 28.31 31.02 -24.69
C GLN A 79 28.72 32.48 -24.55
N PHE A 80 29.31 33.01 -25.61
CA PHE A 80 29.69 34.40 -25.75
C PHE A 80 28.92 34.97 -26.94
N GLU A 81 28.05 35.94 -26.70
CA GLU A 81 27.31 36.65 -27.74
C GLU A 81 27.82 38.09 -27.82
N GLU A 82 28.13 38.58 -29.02
CA GLU A 82 28.45 40.00 -29.19
C GLU A 82 27.20 40.86 -29.02
N GLY A 83 27.32 41.94 -28.26
CA GLY A 83 26.20 42.84 -27.99
C GLY A 83 25.69 43.49 -29.27
N LYS A 84 24.44 43.22 -29.65
CA LYS A 84 23.79 43.74 -30.88
C LYS A 84 23.76 45.27 -30.98
N SER A 85 23.90 45.98 -29.86
CA SER A 85 23.81 47.44 -29.78
C SER A 85 25.15 48.13 -29.46
N ASP A 86 26.16 47.40 -29.02
CA ASP A 86 27.44 47.96 -28.57
C ASP A 86 28.54 46.90 -28.71
N ASN A 87 29.34 47.02 -29.76
CA ASN A 87 30.46 46.11 -30.05
C ASN A 87 31.57 46.15 -28.97
N SER A 88 31.48 47.01 -27.96
CA SER A 88 32.42 47.05 -26.84
C SER A 88 32.11 46.03 -25.73
N LYS A 89 30.99 45.30 -25.81
CA LYS A 89 30.55 44.33 -24.80
C LYS A 89 30.23 42.96 -25.38
N PHE A 90 30.47 41.93 -24.57
CA PHE A 90 30.01 40.56 -24.76
C PHE A 90 28.96 40.22 -23.71
N THR A 91 27.86 39.63 -24.15
CA THR A 91 26.92 38.94 -23.28
C THR A 91 27.42 37.52 -23.07
N VAL A 92 27.77 37.19 -21.83
CA VAL A 92 28.23 35.87 -21.45
C VAL A 92 27.08 35.09 -20.82
N ILE A 93 26.81 33.89 -21.34
CA ILE A 93 25.69 33.03 -20.94
C ILE A 93 26.22 31.67 -20.48
N MET A 94 25.93 31.29 -19.24
CA MET A 94 26.31 29.98 -18.68
C MET A 94 25.08 29.06 -18.62
N LYS A 95 24.95 28.15 -19.60
CA LYS A 95 23.74 27.31 -19.80
C LYS A 95 23.32 26.50 -18.58
N ASN A 96 24.30 25.94 -17.89
CA ASN A 96 24.08 25.07 -16.73
C ASN A 96 24.18 25.82 -15.39
N TRP A 97 24.02 27.16 -15.36
CA TRP A 97 24.13 27.99 -14.16
C TRP A 97 23.42 27.41 -12.92
N ARG A 98 22.17 26.96 -13.10
CA ARG A 98 21.35 26.38 -12.02
C ARG A 98 21.94 25.10 -11.43
N LYS A 99 22.63 24.27 -12.22
CA LYS A 99 23.33 23.04 -11.77
C LYS A 99 24.42 23.40 -10.75
N TYR A 100 25.13 24.48 -11.02
CA TYR A 100 26.29 24.91 -10.23
C TYR A 100 25.91 25.79 -9.03
N GLN A 101 24.75 26.46 -9.03
CA GLN A 101 24.38 27.45 -7.99
C GLN A 101 23.22 27.05 -7.08
N MET A 102 22.31 26.15 -7.48
CA MET A 102 21.18 25.74 -6.64
C MET A 102 21.45 24.40 -5.96
N ASP A 103 21.02 24.24 -4.71
CA ASP A 103 21.05 22.95 -4.03
C ASP A 103 20.24 21.92 -4.80
N SER A 104 20.88 20.79 -5.07
CA SER A 104 20.40 19.73 -5.96
C SER A 104 19.18 19.02 -5.39
N THR A 105 18.69 19.40 -4.21
CA THR A 105 17.42 18.91 -3.69
C THR A 105 16.28 19.20 -4.66
N GLY A 106 16.30 20.31 -5.40
CA GLY A 106 15.29 20.59 -6.43
C GLY A 106 15.40 19.69 -7.66
N TYR A 107 16.62 19.50 -8.20
CA TYR A 107 16.88 18.68 -9.38
C TYR A 107 16.69 17.19 -9.10
N GLU A 108 17.21 16.68 -7.97
CA GLU A 108 16.97 15.33 -7.46
C GLU A 108 15.47 15.07 -7.27
N ARG A 109 14.73 16.02 -6.66
CA ARG A 109 13.27 15.92 -6.52
C ARG A 109 12.56 15.88 -7.88
N LEU A 110 12.97 16.71 -8.83
CA LEU A 110 12.42 16.72 -10.20
C LEU A 110 12.72 15.41 -10.95
N LYS A 111 13.94 14.87 -10.82
CA LYS A 111 14.34 13.59 -11.41
C LYS A 111 13.56 12.43 -10.81
N LYS A 112 13.41 12.42 -9.48
CA LYS A 112 12.59 11.43 -8.75
C LYS A 112 11.11 11.53 -9.10
N HIS A 113 10.57 12.74 -9.21
CA HIS A 113 9.17 12.97 -9.61
C HIS A 113 8.92 12.55 -11.06
N ARG A 114 9.83 12.85 -12.00
CA ARG A 114 9.74 12.39 -13.40
C ARG A 114 9.80 10.86 -13.50
N LYS A 115 10.68 10.22 -12.72
CA LYS A 115 10.76 8.76 -12.64
C LYS A 115 9.48 8.14 -12.08
N GLN A 116 8.95 8.68 -10.99
CA GLN A 116 7.66 8.24 -10.42
C GLN A 116 6.48 8.42 -11.38
N LYS A 117 6.42 9.52 -12.14
CA LYS A 117 5.37 9.72 -13.15
C LYS A 117 5.43 8.68 -14.27
N ASN A 118 6.64 8.34 -14.74
CA ASN A 118 6.82 7.31 -15.75
C ASN A 118 6.48 5.93 -15.19
N ASP A 119 6.98 5.58 -13.99
CA ASP A 119 6.70 4.30 -13.33
C ASP A 119 5.19 4.15 -13.02
N ASN A 120 4.51 5.22 -12.60
CA ASN A 120 3.05 5.22 -12.42
C ASN A 120 2.30 5.07 -13.74
N GLY A 121 2.72 5.75 -14.81
CA GLY A 121 2.13 5.58 -16.13
C GLY A 121 2.22 4.13 -16.60
N THR A 122 3.40 3.51 -16.49
CA THR A 122 3.60 2.10 -16.84
C THR A 122 2.80 1.15 -15.95
N ARG A 123 2.63 1.47 -14.66
CA ARG A 123 1.83 0.67 -13.73
C ARG A 123 0.33 0.81 -13.99
N GLU A 124 -0.16 2.01 -14.26
CA GLU A 124 -1.56 2.28 -14.62
C GLU A 124 -1.95 1.62 -15.94
N GLU A 125 -1.04 1.61 -16.92
CA GLU A 125 -1.22 0.94 -18.20
C GLU A 125 -1.30 -0.59 -18.03
N LYS A 126 -0.40 -1.19 -17.24
CA LYS A 126 -0.47 -2.62 -16.88
C LYS A 126 -1.77 -2.96 -16.14
N ILE A 127 -2.20 -2.13 -15.19
CA ILE A 127 -3.47 -2.33 -14.47
C ILE A 127 -4.67 -2.22 -15.43
N ARG A 128 -4.61 -1.33 -16.43
CA ARG A 128 -5.63 -1.22 -17.48
C ARG A 128 -5.69 -2.47 -18.35
N GLU A 129 -4.54 -2.93 -18.84
CA GLU A 129 -4.44 -4.15 -19.64
C GLU A 129 -4.95 -5.37 -18.87
N GLU A 130 -4.59 -5.49 -17.60
CA GLU A 130 -5.04 -6.59 -16.74
C GLU A 130 -6.55 -6.52 -16.46
N LYS A 131 -7.10 -5.31 -16.25
CA LYS A 131 -8.56 -5.11 -16.15
C LYS A 131 -9.29 -5.43 -17.46
N ILE A 132 -8.69 -5.11 -18.61
CA ILE A 132 -9.25 -5.45 -19.93
C ILE A 132 -9.27 -6.97 -20.10
N LYS A 133 -8.17 -7.67 -19.79
CA LYS A 133 -8.10 -9.14 -19.82
C LYS A 133 -9.13 -9.79 -18.90
N ILE A 134 -9.27 -9.31 -17.66
CA ILE A 134 -10.29 -9.81 -16.71
C ILE A 134 -11.70 -9.56 -17.25
N ARG A 135 -11.94 -8.46 -17.96
CA ARG A 135 -13.25 -8.13 -18.54
C ARG A 135 -13.54 -8.96 -19.78
N GLU A 136 -12.54 -9.23 -20.62
CA GLU A 136 -12.63 -10.16 -21.76
C GLU A 136 -12.86 -11.60 -21.31
N GLU A 137 -12.22 -12.04 -20.23
CA GLU A 137 -12.42 -13.36 -19.63
C GLU A 137 -13.82 -13.50 -19.00
N LYS A 138 -14.38 -12.42 -18.45
CA LYS A 138 -15.77 -12.35 -17.96
C LYS A 138 -16.82 -12.17 -19.08
N ASN A 139 -16.43 -11.65 -20.24
CA ASN A 139 -17.31 -11.39 -21.39
C ASN A 139 -17.23 -12.47 -22.49
N LYS A 140 -16.40 -13.51 -22.34
CA LYS A 140 -16.61 -14.73 -23.12
C LYS A 140 -18.04 -15.21 -22.81
N PRO A 141 -18.91 -15.40 -23.83
CA PRO A 141 -20.24 -15.91 -23.58
C PRO A 141 -20.09 -17.23 -22.79
N PRO A 142 -20.91 -17.48 -21.75
CA PRO A 142 -20.95 -18.82 -21.19
C PRO A 142 -21.22 -19.74 -22.38
N LEU A 143 -20.39 -20.77 -22.57
CA LEU A 143 -20.69 -21.77 -23.58
C LEU A 143 -22.16 -22.14 -23.40
N SER A 144 -22.97 -21.84 -24.42
CA SER A 144 -24.36 -22.22 -24.44
C SER A 144 -24.46 -23.70 -24.05
N PRO A 145 -25.42 -24.09 -23.20
CA PRO A 145 -25.59 -25.47 -22.77
C PRO A 145 -26.22 -26.25 -23.94
N LEU A 146 -25.39 -26.62 -24.91
CA LEU A 146 -25.69 -27.70 -25.82
C LEU A 146 -24.57 -28.73 -25.71
N SER A 147 -24.66 -29.53 -24.65
CA SER A 147 -24.33 -30.96 -24.66
C SER A 147 -24.57 -31.49 -23.25
N GLY A 148 -25.47 -32.46 -23.13
CA GLY A 148 -25.83 -33.08 -21.86
C GLY A 148 -24.62 -33.70 -21.17
N ASP A 149 -24.36 -33.25 -19.96
CA ASP A 149 -23.64 -34.03 -18.96
C ASP A 149 -24.33 -33.72 -17.64
N GLY A 150 -25.05 -34.69 -17.05
CA GLY A 150 -25.89 -34.53 -15.85
C GLY A 150 -25.15 -34.05 -14.59
N LYS A 151 -23.85 -33.75 -14.70
CA LYS A 151 -22.98 -33.24 -13.62
C LYS A 151 -23.29 -31.80 -13.23
N SER A 152 -23.73 -30.94 -14.15
CA SER A 152 -24.03 -29.53 -13.83
C SER A 152 -25.29 -29.38 -12.97
N ASP A 153 -26.32 -30.19 -13.27
CA ASP A 153 -27.57 -30.18 -12.50
C ASP A 153 -27.35 -30.77 -11.11
N VAL A 154 -26.62 -31.88 -11.02
CA VAL A 154 -26.25 -32.49 -9.72
C VAL A 154 -25.48 -31.50 -8.85
N LEU A 155 -24.52 -30.76 -9.41
CA LEU A 155 -23.73 -29.79 -8.63
C LEU A 155 -24.59 -28.64 -8.10
N LEU A 156 -25.60 -28.22 -8.86
CA LEU A 156 -26.55 -27.17 -8.48
C LEU A 156 -27.56 -27.66 -7.42
N GLU A 157 -28.03 -28.90 -7.53
CA GLU A 157 -28.86 -29.53 -6.50
C GLU A 157 -28.12 -29.64 -5.17
N ARG A 158 -26.85 -30.07 -5.21
CA ARG A 158 -25.99 -30.15 -4.03
C ARG A 158 -25.74 -28.77 -3.40
N PHE A 159 -25.60 -27.73 -4.23
CA PHE A 159 -25.52 -26.36 -3.73
C PHE A 159 -26.82 -25.93 -3.02
N ASN A 160 -27.99 -26.30 -3.56
CA ASN A 160 -29.27 -25.97 -2.93
C ASN A 160 -29.40 -26.62 -1.55
N LEU A 161 -28.98 -27.88 -1.40
CA LEU A 161 -28.92 -28.58 -0.11
C LEU A 161 -28.03 -27.85 0.91
N PHE A 162 -26.82 -27.46 0.50
CA PHE A 162 -25.93 -26.64 1.33
C PHE A 162 -26.59 -25.31 1.72
N TRP A 163 -27.17 -24.61 0.75
CA TRP A 163 -27.78 -23.29 0.94
C TRP A 163 -28.97 -23.34 1.90
N GLU A 164 -29.76 -24.40 1.87
CA GLU A 164 -30.89 -24.60 2.77
C GLU A 164 -30.42 -24.82 4.21
N LYS A 165 -29.37 -25.63 4.40
CA LYS A 165 -28.83 -25.95 5.72
C LYS A 165 -28.06 -24.79 6.35
N TYR A 166 -27.47 -23.88 5.59
CA TYR A 166 -26.70 -22.77 6.15
C TYR A 166 -27.58 -21.73 6.88
N PRO A 167 -27.29 -21.34 8.13
CA PRO A 167 -28.15 -20.45 8.92
C PRO A 167 -28.17 -19.00 8.40
N LYS A 168 -27.07 -18.50 7.82
CA LYS A 168 -26.93 -17.12 7.34
C LYS A 168 -26.92 -17.04 5.80
N LYS A 169 -28.09 -16.77 5.21
CA LYS A 169 -28.27 -16.73 3.75
C LYS A 169 -27.94 -15.36 3.15
N LYS A 170 -26.65 -15.02 3.05
CA LYS A 170 -26.17 -13.78 2.38
C LYS A 170 -25.27 -14.07 1.18
N SER A 171 -25.33 -13.18 0.18
CA SER A 171 -24.50 -13.20 -1.03
C SER A 171 -24.51 -14.55 -1.78
N LYS A 172 -25.71 -15.04 -2.15
CA LYS A 172 -25.90 -16.33 -2.84
C LYS A 172 -25.01 -16.48 -4.09
N GLY A 173 -24.83 -15.41 -4.86
CA GLY A 173 -24.00 -15.42 -6.07
C GLY A 173 -22.52 -15.69 -5.79
N ASP A 174 -21.97 -15.15 -4.69
CA ASP A 174 -20.58 -15.37 -4.32
C ASP A 174 -20.38 -16.76 -3.70
N ALA A 175 -21.39 -17.24 -2.95
CA ALA A 175 -21.39 -18.61 -2.43
C ALA A 175 -21.46 -19.64 -3.56
N LEU A 176 -22.27 -19.40 -4.60
CA LEU A 176 -22.37 -20.27 -5.77
C LEU A 176 -21.06 -20.30 -6.56
N LYS A 177 -20.38 -19.16 -6.72
CA LYS A 177 -19.04 -19.12 -7.34
C LYS A 177 -18.00 -19.91 -6.54
N ALA A 178 -17.99 -19.76 -5.22
CA ALA A 178 -17.11 -20.52 -4.35
C ALA A 178 -17.40 -22.04 -4.44
N TRP A 179 -18.68 -22.42 -4.49
CA TRP A 179 -19.13 -23.80 -4.63
C TRP A 179 -18.73 -24.43 -5.97
N LEU A 180 -18.94 -23.71 -7.07
CA LEU A 180 -18.53 -24.16 -8.41
C LEU A 180 -17.00 -24.31 -8.51
N LYS A 181 -16.24 -23.41 -7.87
CA LYS A 181 -14.77 -23.51 -7.81
C LYS A 181 -14.30 -24.71 -6.99
N LEU A 182 -15.00 -25.01 -5.89
CA LEU A 182 -14.70 -26.15 -5.03
C LEU A 182 -15.03 -27.50 -5.69
N ASN A 183 -16.07 -27.53 -6.53
CA ASN A 183 -16.59 -28.73 -7.20
C ASN A 183 -16.67 -29.96 -6.27
N PRO A 184 -17.44 -29.89 -5.17
CA PRO A 184 -17.43 -30.92 -4.13
C PRO A 184 -18.00 -32.26 -4.61
N SER A 185 -17.29 -33.33 -4.26
CA SER A 185 -17.79 -34.70 -4.38
C SER A 185 -18.93 -34.97 -3.38
N GLU A 186 -19.61 -36.10 -3.52
CA GLU A 186 -20.74 -36.48 -2.65
C GLU A 186 -20.29 -36.64 -1.18
N GLN A 187 -19.14 -37.29 -0.97
CA GLN A 187 -18.53 -37.46 0.35
C GLN A 187 -18.18 -36.10 0.99
N LEU A 188 -17.69 -35.15 0.17
CA LEU A 188 -17.36 -33.81 0.66
C LEU A 188 -18.62 -33.03 1.02
N LEU A 189 -19.71 -33.17 0.24
CA LEU A 189 -20.99 -32.57 0.56
C LEU A 189 -21.54 -33.06 1.91
N GLU A 190 -21.51 -34.38 2.15
CA GLU A 190 -21.94 -34.95 3.43
C GLU A 190 -21.12 -34.41 4.59
N THR A 191 -19.80 -34.30 4.40
CA THR A 191 -18.88 -33.71 5.37
C THR A 191 -19.24 -32.26 5.66
N ILE A 192 -19.49 -31.45 4.62
CA ILE A 192 -19.91 -30.05 4.74
C ILE A 192 -21.23 -29.95 5.50
N ILE A 193 -22.26 -30.72 5.12
CA ILE A 193 -23.58 -30.66 5.75
C ILE A 193 -23.51 -31.11 7.22
N SER A 194 -22.78 -32.19 7.52
CA SER A 194 -22.62 -32.68 8.89
C SER A 194 -21.87 -31.69 9.77
N THR A 195 -20.88 -30.99 9.21
CA THR A 195 -20.12 -29.98 9.92
C THR A 195 -20.94 -28.72 10.17
N ILE A 196 -21.78 -28.29 9.23
CA ILE A 196 -22.77 -27.22 9.46
C ILE A 196 -23.72 -27.58 10.60
N GLY A 197 -24.13 -28.86 10.70
CA GLY A 197 -24.93 -29.36 11.82
C GLY A 197 -24.25 -29.18 13.17
N ARG A 198 -22.97 -29.57 13.28
CA ARG A 198 -22.14 -29.40 14.48
C ARG A 198 -21.84 -27.92 14.78
N ALA A 199 -21.54 -27.15 13.75
CA ALA A 199 -21.26 -25.74 13.86
C ALA A 199 -22.47 -24.97 14.41
N LYS A 200 -23.69 -25.30 14.00
CA LYS A 200 -24.93 -24.71 14.55
C LYS A 200 -25.14 -24.95 16.05
N THR A 201 -24.63 -26.06 16.58
CA THR A 201 -24.72 -26.38 18.01
C THR A 201 -23.48 -25.94 18.79
N SER A 202 -22.50 -25.32 18.12
CA SER A 202 -21.31 -24.79 18.75
C SER A 202 -21.59 -23.52 19.53
N LYS A 203 -20.81 -23.30 20.59
CA LYS A 203 -20.90 -22.09 21.41
C LYS A 203 -20.65 -20.83 20.59
N GLU A 204 -19.76 -20.88 19.60
CA GLU A 204 -19.36 -19.72 18.80
C GLU A 204 -20.47 -19.25 17.86
N TRP A 205 -21.21 -20.18 17.24
CA TRP A 205 -22.31 -19.82 16.33
C TRP A 205 -23.61 -19.52 17.06
N GLN A 206 -23.78 -20.00 18.30
CA GLN A 206 -24.92 -19.64 19.14
C GLN A 206 -24.73 -18.33 19.90
N LYS A 207 -23.47 -17.88 20.05
CA LYS A 207 -23.16 -16.64 20.73
C LYS A 207 -23.75 -15.44 19.98
N ASP A 208 -24.34 -14.52 20.74
CA ASP A 208 -24.91 -13.26 20.24
C ASP A 208 -25.84 -13.46 19.04
N GLU A 209 -26.78 -14.40 19.14
CA GLU A 209 -27.78 -14.74 18.11
C GLU A 209 -27.18 -15.11 16.73
N GLY A 210 -25.95 -15.64 16.71
CA GLY A 210 -25.27 -16.00 15.47
C GLY A 210 -24.70 -14.80 14.70
N GLN A 211 -24.44 -13.69 15.40
CA GLN A 211 -23.76 -12.52 14.84
C GLN A 211 -22.41 -12.91 14.21
N TYR A 212 -21.69 -13.84 14.85
CA TYR A 212 -20.37 -14.32 14.42
C TYR A 212 -20.39 -15.46 13.40
N VAL A 213 -21.56 -15.88 12.92
CA VAL A 213 -21.62 -16.87 11.84
C VAL A 213 -21.01 -16.27 10.56
N PRO A 214 -19.97 -16.92 9.99
CA PRO A 214 -19.32 -16.45 8.77
C PRO A 214 -20.27 -16.48 7.58
N TYR A 215 -19.98 -15.69 6.53
CA TYR A 215 -20.74 -15.77 5.29
C TYR A 215 -20.44 -17.09 4.56
N PRO A 216 -21.43 -17.70 3.88
CA PRO A 216 -21.27 -19.02 3.27
C PRO A 216 -20.13 -19.06 2.24
N ALA A 217 -19.93 -17.98 1.46
CA ALA A 217 -18.81 -17.88 0.53
C ALA A 217 -17.43 -17.86 1.24
N SER A 218 -17.32 -17.09 2.32
CA SER A 218 -16.09 -17.00 3.13
C SER A 218 -15.79 -18.32 3.83
N TRP A 219 -16.82 -18.97 4.37
CA TRP A 219 -16.71 -20.27 5.03
C TRP A 219 -16.26 -21.38 4.06
N LEU A 220 -16.83 -21.42 2.84
CA LEU A 220 -16.39 -22.36 1.80
C LEU A 220 -14.95 -22.11 1.34
N ASN A 221 -14.56 -20.84 1.16
CA ASN A 221 -13.19 -20.50 0.74
C ASN A 221 -12.14 -20.76 1.83
N ALA A 222 -12.54 -20.69 3.09
CA ALA A 222 -11.69 -20.98 4.24
C ALA A 222 -11.60 -22.49 4.56
N ILE A 223 -12.26 -23.35 3.78
CA ILE A 223 -12.30 -24.81 4.04
C ILE A 223 -12.90 -25.08 5.43
N GLY A 224 -13.95 -24.33 5.81
CA GLY A 224 -14.47 -24.30 7.17
C GLY A 224 -15.13 -25.61 7.67
N TRP A 225 -15.16 -26.67 6.85
CA TRP A 225 -15.51 -28.02 7.28
C TRP A 225 -14.35 -28.76 7.97
N GLU A 226 -13.11 -28.27 7.85
CA GLU A 226 -11.94 -28.76 8.58
C GLU A 226 -11.78 -28.10 9.96
N ASP A 227 -12.53 -27.01 10.21
CA ASP A 227 -12.50 -26.30 11.50
C ASP A 227 -13.12 -27.14 12.63
N GLU A 228 -12.55 -27.01 13.84
CA GLU A 228 -13.02 -27.71 15.04
C GLU A 228 -14.18 -26.93 15.71
N TYR A 229 -15.38 -27.52 15.72
CA TYR A 229 -16.55 -26.96 16.42
C TYR A 229 -16.78 -27.65 17.76
N ILE A 230 -16.51 -26.95 18.86
CA ILE A 230 -16.76 -27.45 20.21
C ILE A 230 -18.26 -27.30 20.51
N PRO A 231 -18.99 -28.40 20.78
CA PRO A 231 -20.41 -28.32 21.13
C PRO A 231 -20.57 -27.57 22.44
N ALA A 232 -21.59 -26.72 22.54
CA ALA A 232 -21.95 -26.11 23.81
C ALA A 232 -22.37 -27.23 24.78
N GLN A 233 -21.54 -27.52 25.79
CA GLN A 233 -21.91 -28.43 26.87
C GLN A 233 -23.21 -27.91 27.51
N PRO A 234 -24.16 -28.77 27.89
CA PRO A 234 -25.30 -28.33 28.68
C PRO A 234 -24.75 -27.65 29.93
N ASP A 235 -25.19 -26.42 30.17
CA ASP A 235 -24.74 -25.59 31.28
C ASP A 235 -25.20 -26.23 32.60
N VAL A 236 -24.41 -27.20 33.09
CA VAL A 236 -24.67 -27.96 34.32
C VAL A 236 -24.81 -27.01 35.51
N SER A 237 -24.19 -25.82 35.44
CA SER A 237 -24.25 -24.74 36.42
C SER A 237 -25.69 -24.31 36.71
N LYS A 238 -26.56 -24.21 35.69
CA LYS A 238 -27.98 -23.82 35.88
C LYS A 238 -28.80 -24.91 36.56
N ASN A 239 -28.48 -26.18 36.28
CA ASN A 239 -29.14 -27.30 36.94
C ASN A 239 -28.68 -27.45 38.40
N VAL A 240 -27.39 -27.25 38.69
CA VAL A 240 -26.85 -27.24 40.06
C VAL A 240 -27.45 -26.09 40.87
N GLN A 241 -27.60 -24.92 40.26
CA GLN A 241 -28.20 -23.76 40.94
C GLN A 241 -29.67 -23.99 41.28
N ARG A 242 -30.44 -24.59 40.36
CA ARG A 242 -31.84 -24.96 40.60
C ARG A 242 -31.98 -26.07 41.65
N ILE A 243 -31.06 -27.03 41.69
CA ILE A 243 -31.03 -28.08 42.72
C ILE A 243 -30.69 -27.48 44.09
N ASN A 244 -29.74 -26.53 44.16
CA ASN A 244 -29.39 -25.84 45.39
C ASN A 244 -30.54 -24.95 45.90
N GLU A 245 -31.28 -24.30 45.00
CA GLU A 245 -32.48 -23.53 45.36
C GLU A 245 -33.58 -24.42 45.94
N VAL A 246 -33.84 -25.58 45.33
CA VAL A 246 -34.84 -26.54 45.84
C VAL A 246 -34.40 -27.17 47.17
N LEU A 247 -33.10 -27.46 47.35
CA LEU A 247 -32.56 -27.97 48.61
C LEU A 247 -32.66 -26.93 49.74
N ALA A 248 -32.40 -25.65 49.44
CA ALA A 248 -32.57 -24.56 50.40
C ALA A 248 -34.05 -24.37 50.80
N GLU A 249 -34.98 -24.47 49.85
CA GLU A 249 -36.42 -24.44 50.13
C GLU A 249 -36.87 -25.62 51.01
N MET A 250 -36.31 -26.82 50.81
CA MET A 250 -36.60 -27.98 51.66
C MET A 250 -36.05 -27.82 53.08
N GLU A 251 -34.83 -27.31 53.26
CA GLU A 251 -34.25 -27.04 54.58
C GLU A 251 -35.04 -25.97 55.37
N GLU A 252 -35.52 -24.93 54.68
CA GLU A 252 -36.36 -23.89 55.31
C GLU A 252 -37.73 -24.44 55.76
N LEU A 253 -38.31 -25.37 55.00
CA LEU A 253 -39.56 -26.04 55.39
C LEU A 253 -39.38 -26.97 56.60
N ASP A 254 -38.26 -27.72 56.64
CA ASP A 254 -37.92 -28.58 57.78
C ASP A 254 -37.61 -27.78 59.05
N ALA A 255 -36.95 -26.62 58.92
CA ALA A 255 -36.70 -25.71 60.05
C ALA A 255 -37.99 -25.11 60.62
N LYS A 256 -38.96 -24.80 59.74
CA LYS A 256 -40.25 -24.24 60.15
C LYS A 256 -41.14 -25.30 60.81
N GLY A 257 -41.16 -26.51 60.28
CA GLY A 257 -41.86 -27.66 60.88
C GLY A 257 -41.33 -28.01 62.27
N ARG A 258 -40.00 -27.96 62.47
CA ARG A 258 -39.38 -28.23 63.76
C ARG A 258 -39.72 -27.16 64.82
N SER A 259 -39.83 -25.90 64.41
CA SER A 259 -40.25 -24.80 65.30
C SER A 259 -41.73 -24.89 65.74
N GLU A 260 -42.62 -25.38 64.88
CA GLU A 260 -44.04 -25.59 65.23
C GLU A 260 -44.23 -26.79 66.15
N GLN A 261 -43.43 -27.85 65.98
CA GLN A 261 -43.41 -29.01 66.90
C GLN A 261 -42.88 -28.65 68.28
N ASP A 262 -41.81 -27.86 68.39
CA ASP A 262 -41.29 -27.40 69.68
C ASP A 262 -42.30 -26.50 70.43
N CYS A 263 -43.09 -25.70 69.71
CA CYS A 263 -44.17 -24.89 70.32
C CYS A 263 -45.34 -25.73 70.86
N LEU A 264 -45.64 -26.87 70.21
CA LEU A 264 -46.68 -27.79 70.67
C LEU A 264 -46.24 -28.61 71.89
N GLU A 265 -44.97 -29.00 71.98
CA GLU A 265 -44.43 -29.69 73.16
C GLU A 265 -44.40 -28.79 74.39
N ILE A 266 -44.00 -27.51 74.25
CA ILE A 266 -43.99 -26.54 75.35
C ILE A 266 -45.42 -26.27 75.86
N SER A 267 -46.42 -26.20 74.97
CA SER A 267 -47.82 -26.03 75.34
C SER A 267 -48.38 -27.24 76.13
N SER A 268 -47.91 -28.45 75.81
CA SER A 268 -48.31 -29.67 76.53
C SER A 268 -47.68 -29.82 77.92
N ALA A 269 -46.53 -29.18 78.17
CA ALA A 269 -45.80 -29.26 79.44
C ALA A 269 -46.27 -28.24 80.50
N ILE A 270 -47.16 -27.32 80.13
CA ILE A 270 -47.69 -26.25 80.99
C ILE A 270 -49.15 -26.53 81.43
N SER A 271 -49.80 -27.60 80.94
CA SER A 271 -51.10 -28.10 81.44
C SER A 271 -50.93 -29.25 82.43
#